data_AF-A0A2V5UG26-F1
#
_entry.id   AF-A0A2V5UG26-F1
#
_cell.length_a   1.000
_cell.length_b   1.000
_cell.length_c   1.000
_cell.angle_alpha   90.00
_cell.angle_beta   90.00
_cell.angle_gamma   90.00
#
_symmetry.space_group_name_H-M   'P 1'
#
loop_
_entity.id
_entity.type
_entity.pdbx_description
1 polymer ?
#
loop_
_entity_poly.entity_id
_entity_poly.type
_entity_poly.pdbx_seq_one_letter_code
_entity_poly.pdbx_strand_id
1 'polypeptide(L)'
;MTDAEFVREIAQPLSGGVNDYDGLLKLIGDAQFVLVGEATHGTHEFYSERAAITKRLIAEKGFSVVAIEADWPDSARVHRYVRGNMADANTNEALSGFSRFPIWMWRNTVMVDFVEWLRRFNRDIDPKQAPVGFYGMDLYSLHASIEAVLKYLEKVDPDSAKRAQLRYSCFDHFSRKPQKYGYATTVGAAEPCEEAVVEQLIELQSKAAEFLSRDGDVAAEELFFAEQNARLVKNAEQYYRSMFRGRASSWNLRDRHMVETIENLVAHLDGSRQPKAIVWAHNSHLGDARATEMSHYGEVNVGQLMRERFGDEAALIGFSTHHGTVTAASDWGAPAERKNVRPALRGSYEELFHETGLPRFWIDLQGAGQIGVLQQRRIERAIGVIYRPETER
;
A
#
# COMPACT_ATOMS: atom_id res chain seq x y z
N MET A 1 6.24 34.60 -20.45
CA MET A 1 6.41 33.50 -19.49
C MET A 1 5.87 32.24 -20.17
N THR A 2 6.72 31.27 -20.44
CA THR A 2 6.31 29.94 -20.92
C THR A 2 5.67 29.13 -19.79
N ASP A 3 4.95 28.05 -20.11
CA ASP A 3 4.40 27.13 -19.10
C ASP A 3 5.51 26.63 -18.15
N ALA A 4 6.68 26.27 -18.70
CA ALA A 4 7.82 25.79 -17.91
C ALA A 4 8.45 26.88 -17.02
N GLU A 5 8.53 28.13 -17.49
CA GLU A 5 8.99 29.27 -16.68
C GLU A 5 8.05 29.48 -15.49
N PHE A 6 6.72 29.41 -15.72
CA PHE A 6 5.74 29.50 -14.66
C PHE A 6 5.87 28.37 -13.64
N VAL A 7 5.99 27.11 -14.10
CA VAL A 7 6.20 25.97 -13.20
C VAL A 7 7.48 26.13 -12.39
N ARG A 8 8.57 26.63 -12.99
CA ARG A 8 9.84 26.88 -12.31
C ARG A 8 9.70 27.93 -11.20
N GLU A 9 8.87 28.95 -11.38
CA GLU A 9 8.65 30.00 -10.36
C GLU A 9 7.92 29.49 -9.12
N ILE A 10 7.00 28.54 -9.28
CA ILE A 10 6.21 27.99 -8.16
C ILE A 10 6.81 26.73 -7.54
N ALA A 11 7.75 26.08 -8.24
CA ALA A 11 8.44 24.89 -7.77
C ALA A 11 9.31 25.18 -6.53
N GLN A 12 9.37 24.21 -5.64
CA GLN A 12 10.21 24.21 -4.44
C GLN A 12 11.38 23.24 -4.67
N PRO A 13 12.59 23.73 -4.98
CA PRO A 13 13.73 22.87 -5.32
C PRO A 13 14.21 22.01 -4.15
N LEU A 14 14.61 20.78 -4.44
CA LEU A 14 15.19 19.84 -3.48
C LEU A 14 16.72 19.83 -3.62
N SER A 15 17.41 20.35 -2.60
CA SER A 15 18.87 20.52 -2.58
C SER A 15 19.63 19.36 -1.91
N GLY A 16 18.92 18.42 -1.29
CA GLY A 16 19.47 17.45 -0.34
C GLY A 16 19.64 18.01 1.08
N GLY A 17 19.09 19.19 1.37
CA GLY A 17 19.17 19.84 2.66
C GLY A 17 18.18 19.28 3.68
N VAL A 18 18.49 19.44 4.97
CA VAL A 18 17.62 18.97 6.06
C VAL A 18 16.22 19.63 6.06
N ASN A 19 16.13 20.85 5.53
CA ASN A 19 14.91 21.65 5.49
C ASN A 19 14.12 21.52 4.17
N ASP A 20 14.57 20.68 3.23
CA ASP A 20 13.97 20.54 1.89
C ASP A 20 12.45 20.24 1.93
N TYR A 21 12.00 19.57 2.99
CA TYR A 21 10.60 19.16 3.17
C TYR A 21 9.81 20.02 4.15
N ASP A 22 10.37 21.11 4.70
CA ASP A 22 9.68 21.96 5.69
C ASP A 22 8.39 22.55 5.11
N GLY A 23 8.46 23.06 3.88
CA GLY A 23 7.30 23.59 3.16
C GLY A 23 6.24 22.52 2.89
N LEU A 24 6.67 21.30 2.55
CA LEU A 24 5.76 20.16 2.33
C LEU A 24 5.06 19.74 3.62
N LEU A 25 5.79 19.64 4.74
CA LEU A 25 5.22 19.32 6.06
C LEU A 25 4.28 20.40 6.58
N LYS A 26 4.52 21.67 6.22
CA LYS A 26 3.60 22.76 6.47
C LYS A 26 2.33 22.62 5.65
N LEU A 27 2.44 22.28 4.36
CA LEU A 27 1.30 22.06 3.47
C LEU A 27 0.43 20.88 3.91
N ILE A 28 1.05 19.77 4.33
CA ILE A 28 0.35 18.61 4.92
C ILE A 28 -0.44 19.03 6.18
N GLY A 29 0.04 20.05 6.89
CA GLY A 29 -0.68 20.62 8.04
C GLY A 29 -0.95 19.57 9.12
N ASP A 30 -2.24 19.43 9.44
CA ASP A 30 -2.75 18.52 10.46
C ASP A 30 -3.41 17.26 9.88
N ALA A 31 -3.34 17.04 8.57
CA ALA A 31 -3.95 15.90 7.88
C ALA A 31 -3.70 14.56 8.61
N GLN A 32 -4.76 13.77 8.80
CA GLN A 32 -4.70 12.46 9.44
C GLN A 32 -4.05 11.42 8.53
N PHE A 33 -4.26 11.52 7.22
CA PHE A 33 -3.77 10.58 6.22
C PHE A 33 -2.82 11.26 5.25
N VAL A 34 -1.65 10.67 5.02
CA VAL A 34 -0.71 11.10 3.98
C VAL A 34 -0.44 9.95 3.03
N LEU A 35 -0.95 10.07 1.82
CA LEU A 35 -0.80 9.09 0.74
C LEU A 35 0.43 9.47 -0.08
N VAL A 36 1.46 8.62 -0.05
CA VAL A 36 2.75 8.86 -0.69
C VAL A 36 2.95 7.89 -1.86
N GLY A 37 2.77 8.41 -3.06
CA GLY A 37 2.83 7.70 -4.34
C GLY A 37 4.22 7.28 -4.77
N GLU A 38 4.27 6.62 -5.92
CA GLU A 38 5.45 6.46 -6.77
C GLU A 38 4.99 6.25 -8.23
N ALA A 39 5.69 6.81 -9.21
CA ALA A 39 5.40 6.56 -10.63
C ALA A 39 6.00 5.25 -11.16
N THR A 40 6.92 4.65 -10.40
CA THR A 40 7.44 3.30 -10.67
C THR A 40 7.72 2.53 -9.39
N HIS A 41 7.60 1.21 -9.42
CA HIS A 41 7.89 0.32 -8.29
C HIS A 41 9.38 -0.02 -8.09
N GLY A 42 10.29 0.46 -8.95
CA GLY A 42 11.67 -0.01 -9.00
C GLY A 42 12.73 1.10 -9.10
N THR A 43 12.37 2.33 -8.75
CA THR A 43 13.26 3.50 -8.78
C THR A 43 13.78 3.82 -7.38
N HIS A 44 15.10 3.76 -7.18
CA HIS A 44 15.74 3.99 -5.89
C HIS A 44 15.33 5.35 -5.27
N GLU A 45 15.34 6.41 -6.08
CA GLU A 45 15.04 7.77 -5.67
C GLU A 45 13.63 7.88 -5.08
N PHE A 46 12.64 7.20 -5.67
CA PHE A 46 11.27 7.22 -5.14
C PHE A 46 11.19 6.58 -3.75
N TYR A 47 11.82 5.42 -3.54
CA TYR A 47 11.89 4.84 -2.19
C TYR A 47 12.64 5.76 -1.21
N SER A 48 13.74 6.38 -1.64
CA SER A 48 14.54 7.27 -0.79
C SER A 48 13.73 8.48 -0.33
N GLU A 49 13.03 9.15 -1.25
CA GLU A 49 12.23 10.33 -0.91
C GLU A 49 10.98 9.94 -0.08
N ARG A 50 10.31 8.83 -0.40
CA ARG A 50 9.22 8.29 0.44
C ARG A 50 9.69 8.04 1.87
N ALA A 51 10.84 7.40 2.04
CA ALA A 51 11.43 7.12 3.34
C ALA A 51 11.79 8.42 4.07
N ALA A 52 12.38 9.41 3.40
CA ALA A 52 12.75 10.69 4.00
C ALA A 52 11.52 11.45 4.51
N ILE A 53 10.49 11.59 3.67
CA ILE A 53 9.22 12.26 4.03
C ILE A 53 8.56 11.53 5.21
N THR A 54 8.50 10.20 5.15
CA THR A 54 7.87 9.36 6.18
C THR A 54 8.58 9.46 7.52
N LYS A 55 9.92 9.46 7.54
CA LYS A 55 10.71 9.67 8.76
C LYS A 55 10.37 11.00 9.43
N ARG A 56 10.22 12.08 8.65
CA ARG A 56 9.84 13.39 9.18
C ARG A 56 8.40 13.43 9.67
N LEU A 57 7.46 12.84 8.93
CA LEU A 57 6.06 12.74 9.38
C LEU A 57 5.94 11.99 10.72
N ILE A 58 6.68 10.90 10.87
CA ILE A 58 6.75 10.16 12.14
C ILE A 58 7.34 11.03 13.25
N ALA A 59 8.55 11.58 13.04
CA ALA A 59 9.30 12.26 14.09
C ALA A 59 8.72 13.64 14.48
N GLU A 60 8.14 14.38 13.53
CA GLU A 60 7.76 15.78 13.72
C GLU A 60 6.23 15.98 13.76
N LYS A 61 5.45 15.07 13.17
CA LYS A 61 4.00 15.20 13.03
C LYS A 61 3.20 14.10 13.73
N GLY A 62 3.88 13.19 14.44
CA GLY A 62 3.25 12.18 15.29
C GLY A 62 2.52 11.08 14.52
N PHE A 63 2.90 10.81 13.26
CA PHE A 63 2.36 9.67 12.52
C PHE A 63 2.83 8.35 13.13
N SER A 64 1.89 7.43 13.33
CA SER A 64 2.10 6.17 14.05
C SER A 64 1.76 4.93 13.23
N VAL A 65 1.26 5.11 12.01
CA VAL A 65 0.88 4.02 11.11
C VAL A 65 1.58 4.19 9.77
N VAL A 66 2.30 3.15 9.31
CA VAL A 66 2.82 3.04 7.95
C VAL A 66 2.14 1.84 7.27
N ALA A 67 1.21 2.10 6.36
CA ALA A 67 0.53 1.10 5.56
C ALA A 67 1.12 1.08 4.15
N ILE A 68 1.48 -0.10 3.64
CA ILE A 68 2.10 -0.26 2.33
C ILE A 68 1.28 -1.19 1.42
N GLU A 69 1.36 -0.98 0.10
CA GLU A 69 0.78 -1.82 -0.96
C GLU A 69 1.46 -3.21 -1.00
N ALA A 70 1.25 -3.98 0.06
CA ALA A 70 1.82 -5.31 0.25
C ALA A 70 0.89 -6.21 1.04
N ASP A 71 1.20 -7.50 0.99
CA ASP A 71 0.48 -8.58 1.64
C ASP A 71 0.44 -8.39 3.17
N TRP A 72 -0.75 -8.55 3.75
CA TRP A 72 -0.98 -8.36 5.19
C TRP A 72 -0.11 -9.27 6.08
N PRO A 73 -0.01 -10.61 5.83
CA PRO A 73 0.86 -11.48 6.64
C PRO A 73 2.34 -11.13 6.57
N ASP A 74 2.84 -10.71 5.40
CA ASP A 74 4.25 -10.38 5.21
C ASP A 74 4.61 -9.10 5.97
N SER A 75 3.76 -8.08 5.85
CA SER A 75 3.89 -6.85 6.64
C SER A 75 3.71 -7.08 8.14
N ALA A 76 2.87 -8.04 8.57
CA ALA A 76 2.73 -8.42 9.98
C ALA A 76 4.03 -8.98 10.57
N ARG A 77 4.87 -9.63 9.77
CA ARG A 77 6.20 -10.07 10.21
C ARG A 77 7.11 -8.87 10.47
N VAL A 78 7.14 -7.91 9.55
CA VAL A 78 7.89 -6.65 9.71
C VAL A 78 7.36 -5.83 10.89
N HIS A 79 6.04 -5.77 11.06
CA HIS A 79 5.36 -5.15 12.19
C HIS A 79 5.94 -5.65 13.52
N ARG A 80 5.90 -6.95 13.74
CA ARG A 80 6.42 -7.58 14.97
C ARG A 80 7.92 -7.28 15.15
N TYR A 81 8.70 -7.31 14.07
CA TYR A 81 10.12 -6.97 14.10
C TYR A 81 10.38 -5.52 14.54
N VAL A 82 9.67 -4.53 14.00
CA VAL A 82 9.87 -3.11 14.38
C VAL A 82 9.31 -2.78 15.76
N ARG A 83 8.43 -3.64 16.30
CA ARG A 83 7.88 -3.56 17.67
C ARG A 83 8.74 -4.28 18.72
N GLY A 84 9.92 -4.76 18.34
CA GLY A 84 10.90 -5.36 19.26
C GLY A 84 10.79 -6.87 19.45
N ASN A 85 9.96 -7.56 18.66
CA ASN A 85 9.99 -9.02 18.63
C ASN A 85 11.35 -9.53 18.10
N MET A 86 11.85 -10.60 18.71
CA MET A 86 13.18 -11.18 18.45
C MET A 86 13.13 -12.47 17.62
N ALA A 87 11.97 -12.81 17.04
CA ALA A 87 11.83 -13.99 16.18
C ALA A 87 12.69 -13.92 14.91
N ASP A 88 12.92 -12.71 14.39
CA ASP A 88 13.83 -12.44 13.28
C ASP A 88 15.09 -11.73 13.81
N ALA A 89 16.28 -12.21 13.42
CA ALA A 89 17.55 -11.72 13.95
C ALA A 89 17.95 -10.37 13.34
N ASN A 90 17.51 -10.07 12.13
CA ASN A 90 17.88 -8.86 11.39
C ASN A 90 16.78 -8.44 10.39
N THR A 91 16.91 -7.23 9.85
CA THR A 91 15.92 -6.65 8.93
C THR A 91 15.72 -7.48 7.66
N ASN A 92 16.77 -8.13 7.13
CA ASN A 92 16.63 -8.97 5.93
C ASN A 92 15.75 -10.19 6.18
N GLU A 93 15.84 -10.79 7.38
CA GLU A 93 14.96 -11.88 7.80
C GLU A 93 13.52 -11.40 7.96
N ALA A 94 13.29 -10.24 8.60
CA ALA A 94 11.96 -9.67 8.75
C ALA A 94 11.29 -9.39 7.38
N LEU A 95 12.05 -8.90 6.41
CA LEU A 95 11.59 -8.66 5.04
C LEU A 95 11.48 -9.94 4.18
N SER A 96 11.96 -11.10 4.67
CA SER A 96 11.99 -12.32 3.87
C SER A 96 10.61 -12.93 3.58
N GLY A 97 9.55 -12.47 4.28
CA GLY A 97 8.16 -12.82 3.98
C GLY A 97 7.75 -12.43 2.56
N PHE A 98 8.21 -11.25 2.09
CA PHE A 98 7.98 -10.73 0.74
C PHE A 98 8.71 -11.57 -0.32
N SER A 99 8.15 -12.73 -0.60
CA SER A 99 8.71 -13.77 -1.46
C SER A 99 8.04 -13.82 -2.83
N ARG A 100 6.87 -13.20 -2.94
CA ARG A 100 6.08 -13.18 -4.18
C ARG A 100 6.63 -12.17 -5.17
N PHE A 101 6.31 -12.42 -6.43
CA PHE A 101 6.58 -11.44 -7.47
C PHE A 101 5.76 -10.16 -7.21
N PRO A 102 6.39 -8.97 -7.30
CA PRO A 102 7.83 -8.74 -7.44
C PRO A 102 8.58 -8.60 -6.10
N ILE A 103 9.74 -9.26 -5.98
CA ILE A 103 10.54 -9.21 -4.75
C ILE A 103 11.13 -7.81 -4.50
N TRP A 104 11.53 -7.09 -5.54
CA TRP A 104 12.28 -5.83 -5.42
C TRP A 104 11.47 -4.66 -4.85
N MET A 105 10.13 -4.74 -4.87
CA MET A 105 9.28 -3.68 -4.30
C MET A 105 9.59 -3.48 -2.83
N TRP A 106 9.59 -4.56 -2.05
CA TRP A 106 9.73 -4.45 -0.59
C TRP A 106 11.07 -5.00 -0.07
N ARG A 107 11.81 -5.73 -0.91
CA ARG A 107 13.16 -6.24 -0.60
C ARG A 107 14.23 -5.53 -1.42
N ASN A 108 14.43 -4.25 -1.08
CA ASN A 108 15.51 -3.42 -1.59
C ASN A 108 16.27 -2.75 -0.43
N THR A 109 17.42 -2.15 -0.72
CA THR A 109 18.30 -1.56 0.29
C THR A 109 17.65 -0.40 1.04
N VAL A 110 16.83 0.42 0.37
CA VAL A 110 16.14 1.54 1.03
C VAL A 110 15.12 1.05 2.04
N MET A 111 14.39 -0.03 1.73
CA MET A 111 13.47 -0.67 2.68
C MET A 111 14.20 -1.27 3.87
N VAL A 112 15.38 -1.87 3.66
CA VAL A 112 16.22 -2.36 4.77
C VAL A 112 16.59 -1.21 5.70
N ASP A 113 17.10 -0.12 5.15
CA ASP A 113 17.51 1.06 5.94
C ASP A 113 16.32 1.73 6.64
N PHE A 114 15.17 1.78 5.98
CA PHE A 114 13.94 2.34 6.54
C PHE A 114 13.41 1.50 7.71
N VAL A 115 13.31 0.18 7.55
CA VAL A 115 12.83 -0.73 8.61
C VAL A 115 13.80 -0.78 9.79
N GLU A 116 15.10 -0.75 9.55
CA GLU A 116 16.10 -0.66 10.62
C GLU A 116 15.99 0.68 11.36
N TRP A 117 15.83 1.80 10.64
CA TRP A 117 15.56 3.10 11.26
C TRP A 117 14.28 3.07 12.09
N LEU A 118 13.18 2.48 11.58
CA LEU A 118 11.90 2.41 12.26
C LEU A 118 11.99 1.60 13.56
N ARG A 119 12.69 0.47 13.52
CA ARG A 119 12.95 -0.34 14.73
C ARG A 119 13.76 0.43 15.77
N ARG A 120 14.79 1.18 15.36
CA ARG A 120 15.57 2.03 16.27
C ARG A 120 14.71 3.15 16.85
N PHE A 121 13.94 3.84 16.00
CA PHE A 121 13.03 4.89 16.42
C PHE A 121 12.06 4.37 17.49
N ASN A 122 11.35 3.26 17.24
CA ASN A 122 10.42 2.65 18.18
C ASN A 122 11.05 2.19 19.50
N ARG A 123 12.34 1.88 19.53
CA ARG A 123 13.06 1.58 20.77
C ARG A 123 13.34 2.83 21.59
N ASP A 124 13.57 3.94 20.92
CA ASP A 124 14.08 5.19 21.53
C ASP A 124 12.96 6.22 21.77
N ILE A 125 11.72 5.99 21.31
CA ILE A 125 10.58 6.87 21.59
C ILE A 125 10.20 6.89 23.08
N ASP A 126 9.53 7.97 23.50
CA ASP A 126 8.92 8.04 24.83
C ASP A 126 7.97 6.84 25.05
N PRO A 127 8.13 6.04 26.12
CA PRO A 127 7.24 4.92 26.44
C PRO A 127 5.76 5.28 26.55
N LYS A 128 5.41 6.57 26.70
CA LYS A 128 4.03 7.07 26.69
C LYS A 128 3.45 7.25 25.28
N GLN A 129 4.27 7.14 24.25
CA GLN A 129 3.84 7.17 22.85
C GLN A 129 3.66 5.75 22.35
N ALA A 130 2.58 5.51 21.60
CA ALA A 130 2.41 4.24 20.92
C ALA A 130 3.51 4.10 19.87
N PRO A 131 4.22 2.96 19.81
CA PRO A 131 5.22 2.74 18.78
C PRO A 131 4.59 2.72 17.38
N VAL A 132 5.36 3.14 16.39
CA VAL A 132 4.91 3.17 15.01
C VAL A 132 4.73 1.74 14.49
N GLY A 133 3.55 1.45 13.96
CA GLY A 133 3.23 0.18 13.35
C GLY A 133 3.51 0.16 11.84
N PHE A 134 3.83 -1.02 11.32
CA PHE A 134 4.02 -1.28 9.89
C PHE A 134 2.96 -2.29 9.43
N TYR A 135 2.23 -2.00 8.35
CA TYR A 135 1.05 -2.78 7.96
C TYR A 135 0.98 -2.97 6.45
N GLY A 136 0.40 -4.09 6.02
CA GLY A 136 0.00 -4.30 4.63
C GLY A 136 -1.40 -3.77 4.41
N MET A 137 -1.82 -3.63 3.16
CA MET A 137 -3.22 -3.34 2.84
C MET A 137 -3.71 -4.08 1.59
N ASP A 138 -2.83 -4.81 0.91
CA ASP A 138 -3.14 -5.44 -0.37
C ASP A 138 -3.82 -6.80 -0.20
N LEU A 139 -4.50 -7.25 -1.27
CA LEU A 139 -5.48 -8.33 -1.28
C LEU A 139 -4.93 -9.67 -1.76
N TYR A 140 -3.67 -9.73 -2.18
CA TYR A 140 -3.19 -10.88 -2.94
C TYR A 140 -2.90 -12.13 -2.09
N SER A 141 -2.70 -11.99 -0.78
CA SER A 141 -2.21 -13.02 0.16
C SER A 141 -3.27 -14.04 0.61
N LEU A 142 -4.14 -14.53 -0.28
CA LEU A 142 -5.22 -15.47 0.07
C LEU A 142 -4.74 -16.65 0.96
N HIS A 143 -3.78 -17.44 0.47
CA HIS A 143 -3.33 -18.65 1.18
C HIS A 143 -2.53 -18.33 2.45
N ALA A 144 -1.67 -17.30 2.41
CA ALA A 144 -0.92 -16.88 3.59
C ALA A 144 -1.84 -16.33 4.70
N SER A 145 -2.95 -15.69 4.31
CA SER A 145 -3.96 -15.20 5.24
C SER A 145 -4.80 -16.33 5.84
N ILE A 146 -5.15 -17.35 5.03
CA ILE A 146 -5.76 -18.59 5.55
C ILE A 146 -4.85 -19.21 6.62
N GLU A 147 -3.57 -19.39 6.32
CA GLU A 147 -2.59 -19.95 7.27
C GLU A 147 -2.48 -19.12 8.55
N ALA A 148 -2.49 -17.78 8.44
CA ALA A 148 -2.46 -16.90 9.60
C ALA A 148 -3.69 -17.06 10.50
N VAL A 149 -4.90 -17.17 9.91
CA VAL A 149 -6.15 -17.43 10.66
C VAL A 149 -6.09 -18.79 11.35
N LEU A 150 -5.69 -19.84 10.63
CA LEU A 150 -5.61 -21.20 11.20
C LEU A 150 -4.62 -21.26 12.36
N LYS A 151 -3.42 -20.69 12.19
CA LYS A 151 -2.39 -20.65 13.23
C LYS A 151 -2.84 -19.89 14.48
N TYR A 152 -3.58 -18.79 14.31
CA TYR A 152 -4.16 -18.07 15.44
C TYR A 152 -5.19 -18.94 16.17
N LEU A 153 -6.14 -19.53 15.45
CA LEU A 153 -7.18 -20.38 16.02
C LEU A 153 -6.62 -21.63 16.70
N GLU A 154 -5.58 -22.27 16.14
CA GLU A 154 -4.91 -23.42 16.76
C GLU A 154 -4.39 -23.10 18.17
N LYS A 155 -3.99 -21.85 18.42
CA LYS A 155 -3.51 -21.39 19.72
C LYS A 155 -4.67 -21.09 20.69
N VAL A 156 -5.74 -20.45 20.21
CA VAL A 156 -6.78 -19.88 21.10
C VAL A 156 -8.04 -20.75 21.23
N ASP A 157 -8.42 -21.47 20.17
CA ASP A 157 -9.59 -22.36 20.11
C ASP A 157 -9.38 -23.43 19.01
N PRO A 158 -8.75 -24.57 19.36
CA PRO A 158 -8.45 -25.65 18.42
C PRO A 158 -9.67 -26.25 17.73
N ASP A 159 -10.86 -26.19 18.33
CA ASP A 159 -12.08 -26.71 17.70
C ASP A 159 -12.61 -25.73 16.64
N SER A 160 -12.50 -24.41 16.88
CA SER A 160 -12.70 -23.42 15.81
C SER A 160 -11.67 -23.58 14.69
N ALA A 161 -10.42 -23.92 15.01
CA ALA A 161 -9.39 -24.16 13.99
C ALA A 161 -9.78 -25.30 13.04
N LYS A 162 -10.30 -26.42 13.57
CA LYS A 162 -10.78 -27.55 12.74
C LYS A 162 -11.93 -27.15 11.83
N ARG A 163 -12.90 -26.36 12.33
CA ARG A 163 -14.02 -25.86 11.52
C ARG A 163 -13.52 -24.91 10.42
N ALA A 164 -12.59 -24.01 10.75
CA ALA A 164 -11.97 -23.11 9.79
C ALA A 164 -11.20 -23.86 8.71
N GLN A 165 -10.46 -24.90 9.08
CA GLN A 165 -9.76 -25.76 8.12
C GLN A 165 -10.74 -26.42 7.15
N LEU A 166 -11.87 -26.94 7.64
CA LEU A 166 -12.89 -27.52 6.78
C LEU A 166 -13.47 -26.47 5.81
N ARG A 167 -13.80 -25.26 6.30
CA ARG A 167 -14.33 -24.18 5.46
C ARG A 167 -13.35 -23.74 4.37
N TYR A 168 -12.06 -23.64 4.69
CA TYR A 168 -11.04 -23.25 3.73
C TYR A 168 -10.58 -24.36 2.79
N SER A 169 -10.93 -25.62 3.05
CA SER A 169 -10.50 -26.78 2.25
C SER A 169 -10.93 -26.72 0.78
N CYS A 170 -11.95 -25.93 0.44
CA CYS A 170 -12.38 -25.72 -0.95
C CYS A 170 -11.26 -25.11 -1.82
N PHE A 171 -10.30 -24.38 -1.24
CA PHE A 171 -9.15 -23.83 -1.96
C PHE A 171 -8.04 -24.86 -2.26
N ASP A 172 -8.01 -26.00 -1.56
CA ASP A 172 -6.91 -26.96 -1.62
C ASP A 172 -6.74 -27.58 -3.02
N HIS A 173 -7.83 -27.66 -3.79
CA HIS A 173 -7.83 -28.19 -5.15
C HIS A 173 -7.04 -27.34 -6.17
N PHE A 174 -6.65 -26.11 -5.81
CA PHE A 174 -6.11 -25.12 -6.76
C PHE A 174 -4.60 -24.89 -6.65
N SER A 175 -3.86 -25.81 -6.02
CA SER A 175 -2.38 -25.81 -5.95
C SER A 175 -1.78 -24.49 -5.44
N ARG A 176 -2.44 -23.83 -4.48
CA ARG A 176 -2.07 -22.50 -3.98
C ARG A 176 -1.97 -21.40 -5.05
N LYS A 177 -2.67 -21.56 -6.18
CA LYS A 177 -2.77 -20.57 -7.26
C LYS A 177 -4.20 -20.02 -7.32
N PRO A 178 -4.51 -18.91 -6.64
CA PRO A 178 -5.88 -18.38 -6.57
C PRO A 178 -6.50 -18.05 -7.94
N GLN A 179 -5.66 -17.76 -8.96
CA GLN A 179 -6.13 -17.54 -10.33
C GLN A 179 -6.78 -18.80 -10.93
N LYS A 180 -6.32 -19.99 -10.55
CA LYS A 180 -6.95 -21.26 -10.98
C LYS A 180 -8.34 -21.41 -10.36
N TYR A 181 -8.49 -21.05 -9.09
CA TYR A 181 -9.79 -21.01 -8.40
C TYR A 181 -10.74 -20.04 -9.13
N GLY A 182 -10.29 -18.81 -9.37
CA GLY A 182 -11.06 -17.79 -10.07
C GLY A 182 -11.52 -18.23 -11.48
N TYR A 183 -10.63 -18.89 -12.23
CA TYR A 183 -10.95 -19.40 -13.55
C TYR A 183 -11.98 -20.53 -13.47
N ALA A 184 -11.75 -21.54 -12.60
CA ALA A 184 -12.63 -22.69 -12.45
C ALA A 184 -14.05 -22.29 -12.04
N THR A 185 -14.20 -21.37 -11.09
CA THR A 185 -15.50 -20.84 -10.67
C THR A 185 -16.18 -20.01 -11.76
N THR A 186 -15.41 -19.26 -12.56
CA THR A 186 -15.97 -18.47 -13.67
C THR A 186 -16.53 -19.35 -14.78
N VAL A 187 -15.87 -20.47 -15.09
CA VAL A 187 -16.33 -21.41 -16.14
C VAL A 187 -17.32 -22.46 -15.63
N GLY A 188 -17.73 -22.39 -14.36
CA GLY A 188 -18.67 -23.34 -13.74
C GLY A 188 -18.09 -24.74 -13.47
N ALA A 189 -16.76 -24.87 -13.43
CA ALA A 189 -16.07 -26.13 -13.14
C ALA A 189 -15.88 -26.39 -11.63
N ALA A 190 -16.15 -25.40 -10.78
CA ALA A 190 -16.13 -25.50 -9.33
C ALA A 190 -17.15 -24.55 -8.71
N GLU A 191 -17.73 -24.94 -7.58
CA GLU A 191 -18.55 -24.07 -6.75
C GLU A 191 -17.69 -23.00 -6.04
N PRO A 192 -18.21 -21.78 -5.83
CA PRO A 192 -17.47 -20.75 -5.13
C PRO A 192 -17.37 -21.05 -3.62
N CYS A 193 -16.24 -20.69 -3.03
CA CYS A 193 -15.98 -20.74 -1.59
C CYS A 193 -16.67 -19.61 -0.79
N GLU A 194 -17.52 -18.80 -1.43
CA GLU A 194 -18.07 -17.55 -0.90
C GLU A 194 -18.76 -17.72 0.46
N GLU A 195 -19.68 -18.68 0.56
CA GLU A 195 -20.41 -18.95 1.82
C GLU A 195 -19.44 -19.36 2.93
N ALA A 196 -18.49 -20.24 2.64
CA ALA A 196 -17.54 -20.77 3.61
C ALA A 196 -16.60 -19.67 4.17
N VAL A 197 -16.11 -18.76 3.32
CA VAL A 197 -15.23 -17.66 3.78
C VAL A 197 -16.01 -16.60 4.57
N VAL A 198 -17.27 -16.35 4.22
CA VAL A 198 -18.15 -15.44 4.96
C VAL A 198 -18.50 -16.02 6.33
N GLU A 199 -18.91 -17.28 6.40
CA GLU A 199 -19.18 -17.98 7.65
C GLU A 199 -17.96 -17.98 8.58
N GLN A 200 -16.76 -18.19 8.01
CA GLN A 200 -15.54 -18.20 8.80
C GLN A 200 -15.24 -16.83 9.43
N LEU A 201 -15.45 -15.74 8.68
CA LEU A 201 -15.31 -14.38 9.21
C LEU A 201 -16.35 -14.08 10.29
N ILE A 202 -17.61 -14.47 10.07
CA ILE A 202 -18.70 -14.26 11.04
C ILE A 202 -18.41 -15.03 12.33
N GLU A 203 -17.98 -16.30 12.25
CA GLU A 203 -17.67 -17.08 13.44
C GLU A 203 -16.53 -16.44 14.24
N LEU A 204 -15.44 -16.03 13.58
CA LEU A 204 -14.30 -15.39 14.24
C LEU A 204 -14.73 -14.13 15.00
N GLN A 205 -15.54 -13.27 14.37
CA GLN A 205 -16.07 -12.04 14.98
C GLN A 205 -17.06 -12.32 16.12
N SER A 206 -17.92 -13.33 15.97
CA SER A 206 -18.88 -13.71 17.02
C SER A 206 -18.22 -14.17 18.31
N LYS A 207 -16.99 -14.70 18.20
CA LYS A 207 -16.17 -15.15 19.33
C LYS A 207 -15.15 -14.12 19.81
N ALA A 208 -15.10 -12.93 19.22
CA ALA A 208 -14.12 -11.90 19.56
C ALA A 208 -14.08 -11.60 21.07
N ALA A 209 -15.23 -11.44 21.71
CA ALA A 209 -15.32 -11.19 23.15
C ALA A 209 -14.76 -12.34 24.01
N GLU A 210 -14.92 -13.58 23.56
CA GLU A 210 -14.34 -14.76 24.23
C GLU A 210 -12.80 -14.74 24.12
N PHE A 211 -12.27 -14.42 22.94
CA PHE A 211 -10.83 -14.39 22.70
C PHE A 211 -10.13 -13.22 23.41
N LEU A 212 -10.78 -12.06 23.53
CA LEU A 212 -10.28 -10.88 24.24
C LEU A 212 -10.19 -11.07 25.76
N SER A 213 -10.91 -12.06 26.33
CA SER A 213 -10.87 -12.34 27.77
C SER A 213 -9.50 -12.87 28.25
N ARG A 214 -8.56 -13.12 27.33
CA ARG A 214 -7.22 -13.66 27.57
C ARG A 214 -6.20 -12.56 27.23
N ASP A 215 -5.28 -12.22 28.13
CA ASP A 215 -4.03 -11.46 27.86
C ASP A 215 -4.09 -9.99 27.32
N GLY A 216 -5.20 -9.26 27.45
CA GLY A 216 -5.22 -7.78 27.30
C GLY A 216 -4.85 -7.25 25.89
N ASP A 217 -4.06 -6.18 25.80
CA ASP A 217 -3.74 -5.48 24.53
C ASP A 217 -3.06 -6.38 23.49
N VAL A 218 -2.22 -7.33 23.92
CA VAL A 218 -1.54 -8.28 23.02
C VAL A 218 -2.54 -9.22 22.36
N ALA A 219 -3.55 -9.66 23.09
CA ALA A 219 -4.61 -10.49 22.52
C ALA A 219 -5.54 -9.69 21.61
N ALA A 220 -5.78 -8.41 21.93
CA ALA A 220 -6.55 -7.52 21.06
C ALA A 220 -5.85 -7.31 19.70
N GLU A 221 -4.54 -7.09 19.70
CA GLU A 221 -3.75 -6.98 18.46
C GLU A 221 -3.75 -8.31 17.68
N GLU A 222 -3.42 -9.44 18.31
CA GLU A 222 -3.37 -10.73 17.61
C GLU A 222 -4.76 -11.15 17.06
N LEU A 223 -5.84 -10.86 17.80
CA LEU A 223 -7.21 -11.05 17.29
C LEU A 223 -7.48 -10.14 16.08
N PHE A 224 -7.14 -8.86 16.16
CA PHE A 224 -7.33 -7.92 15.05
C PHE A 224 -6.57 -8.38 13.79
N PHE A 225 -5.33 -8.84 13.93
CA PHE A 225 -4.57 -9.40 12.80
C PHE A 225 -5.26 -10.65 12.23
N ALA A 226 -5.82 -11.54 13.07
CA ALA A 226 -6.56 -12.70 12.60
C ALA A 226 -7.86 -12.32 11.88
N GLU A 227 -8.62 -11.36 12.41
CA GLU A 227 -9.84 -10.85 11.79
C GLU A 227 -9.56 -10.18 10.45
N GLN A 228 -8.51 -9.37 10.36
CA GLN A 228 -8.13 -8.71 9.12
C GLN A 228 -7.68 -9.73 8.06
N ASN A 229 -6.98 -10.80 8.45
CA ASN A 229 -6.70 -11.92 7.54
C ASN A 229 -7.98 -12.62 7.07
N ALA A 230 -8.96 -12.87 7.95
CA ALA A 230 -10.23 -13.48 7.56
C ALA A 230 -11.04 -12.58 6.60
N ARG A 231 -11.04 -11.26 6.82
CA ARG A 231 -11.62 -10.27 5.89
C ARG A 231 -10.92 -10.29 4.54
N LEU A 232 -9.58 -10.33 4.54
CA LEU A 232 -8.77 -10.45 3.32
C LEU A 232 -9.15 -11.72 2.56
N VAL A 233 -9.26 -12.87 3.23
CA VAL A 233 -9.66 -14.14 2.57
C VAL A 233 -11.03 -14.02 1.89
N LYS A 234 -12.01 -13.44 2.58
CA LYS A 234 -13.34 -13.17 2.00
C LYS A 234 -13.25 -12.27 0.77
N ASN A 235 -12.55 -11.13 0.87
CA ASN A 235 -12.45 -10.19 -0.24
C ASN A 235 -11.61 -10.76 -1.40
N ALA A 236 -10.61 -11.59 -1.10
CA ALA A 236 -9.71 -12.20 -2.09
C ALA A 236 -10.45 -13.28 -2.88
N GLU A 237 -11.31 -14.07 -2.24
CA GLU A 237 -12.25 -14.98 -2.90
C GLU A 237 -13.02 -14.22 -4.00
N GLN A 238 -13.69 -13.13 -3.61
CA GLN A 238 -14.51 -12.33 -4.51
C GLN A 238 -13.68 -11.72 -5.64
N TYR A 239 -12.48 -11.21 -5.32
CA TYR A 239 -11.54 -10.65 -6.28
C TYR A 239 -11.15 -11.68 -7.35
N TYR A 240 -10.68 -12.86 -6.95
CA TYR A 240 -10.18 -13.86 -7.90
C TYR A 240 -11.29 -14.40 -8.80
N ARG A 241 -12.52 -14.53 -8.29
CA ARG A 241 -13.69 -14.89 -9.10
C ARG A 241 -14.11 -13.77 -10.06
N SER A 242 -13.93 -12.51 -9.69
CA SER A 242 -14.25 -11.35 -10.54
C SER A 242 -13.17 -11.04 -11.59
N MET A 243 -11.93 -11.51 -11.39
CA MET A 243 -10.78 -11.29 -12.28
C MET A 243 -11.06 -11.67 -13.74
N PHE A 244 -11.92 -12.67 -13.97
CA PHE A 244 -12.25 -13.16 -15.32
C PHE A 244 -13.57 -12.61 -15.87
N ARG A 245 -14.28 -11.74 -15.13
CA ARG A 245 -15.59 -11.16 -15.52
C ARG A 245 -15.50 -9.70 -15.98
N GLY A 246 -14.40 -8.99 -15.71
CA GLY A 246 -14.15 -7.64 -16.22
C GLY A 246 -13.11 -6.85 -15.39
N ARG A 247 -12.26 -6.07 -16.08
CA ARG A 247 -11.11 -5.36 -15.48
C ARG A 247 -11.50 -4.38 -14.36
N ALA A 248 -12.48 -3.50 -14.63
CA ALA A 248 -12.91 -2.48 -13.66
C ALA A 248 -13.49 -3.10 -12.37
N SER A 249 -14.16 -4.25 -12.48
CA SER A 249 -14.71 -4.95 -11.32
C SER A 249 -13.61 -5.42 -10.36
N SER A 250 -12.57 -6.10 -10.88
CA SER A 250 -11.47 -6.57 -10.03
C SER A 250 -10.61 -5.44 -9.48
N TRP A 251 -10.39 -4.37 -10.27
CA TRP A 251 -9.66 -3.19 -9.82
C TRP A 251 -10.36 -2.53 -8.62
N ASN A 252 -11.66 -2.23 -8.79
CA ASN A 252 -12.45 -1.59 -7.75
C ASN A 252 -12.53 -2.41 -6.46
N LEU A 253 -12.59 -3.74 -6.56
CA LEU A 253 -12.56 -4.62 -5.38
C LEU A 253 -11.24 -4.51 -4.60
N ARG A 254 -10.10 -4.48 -5.31
CA ARG A 254 -8.78 -4.36 -4.68
C ARG A 254 -8.62 -3.02 -3.97
N ASP A 255 -8.93 -1.91 -4.64
CA ASP A 255 -8.79 -0.57 -4.05
C ASP A 255 -9.77 -0.33 -2.91
N ARG A 256 -11.00 -0.86 -2.99
CA ARG A 256 -11.95 -0.81 -1.87
C ARG A 256 -11.48 -1.63 -0.67
N HIS A 257 -10.84 -2.78 -0.88
CA HIS A 257 -10.24 -3.54 0.20
C HIS A 257 -9.08 -2.80 0.87
N MET A 258 -8.22 -2.14 0.09
CA MET A 258 -7.12 -1.34 0.66
C MET A 258 -7.67 -0.22 1.57
N VAL A 259 -8.72 0.47 1.14
CA VAL A 259 -9.40 1.50 1.96
C VAL A 259 -10.06 0.88 3.19
N GLU A 260 -10.82 -0.21 3.04
CA GLU A 260 -11.44 -0.92 4.18
C GLU A 260 -10.38 -1.35 5.21
N THR A 261 -9.20 -1.78 4.75
CA THR A 261 -8.09 -2.16 5.62
C THR A 261 -7.54 -0.98 6.41
N ILE A 262 -7.38 0.19 5.77
CA ILE A 262 -6.95 1.42 6.45
C ILE A 262 -7.99 1.86 7.47
N GLU A 263 -9.28 1.82 7.12
CA GLU A 263 -10.39 2.18 8.02
C GLU A 263 -10.43 1.27 9.25
N ASN A 264 -10.36 -0.05 9.05
CA ASN A 264 -10.34 -1.02 10.15
C ASN A 264 -9.12 -0.82 11.04
N LEU A 265 -7.96 -0.51 10.46
CA LEU A 265 -6.72 -0.27 11.20
C LEU A 265 -6.80 0.99 12.05
N VAL A 266 -7.29 2.10 11.50
CA VAL A 266 -7.48 3.34 12.25
C VAL A 266 -8.48 3.13 13.37
N ALA A 267 -9.62 2.48 13.10
CA ALA A 267 -10.64 2.18 14.10
C ALA A 267 -10.10 1.30 15.24
N HIS A 268 -9.25 0.31 14.92
CA HIS A 268 -8.60 -0.54 15.92
C HIS A 268 -7.65 0.25 16.84
N LEU A 269 -6.98 1.27 16.30
CA LEU A 269 -5.96 2.06 17.00
C LEU A 269 -6.51 3.34 17.65
N ASP A 270 -7.80 3.65 17.48
CA ASP A 270 -8.38 4.98 17.76
C ASP A 270 -8.37 5.41 19.25
N GLY A 271 -8.24 4.45 20.19
CA GLY A 271 -7.94 4.68 21.62
C GLY A 271 -8.38 6.03 22.21
N SER A 272 -7.43 6.82 22.72
CA SER A 272 -7.63 8.20 23.20
C SER A 272 -6.97 9.26 22.30
N ARG A 273 -6.43 8.84 21.15
CA ARG A 273 -5.76 9.68 20.15
C ARG A 273 -6.09 9.11 18.78
N GLN A 274 -6.58 9.97 17.89
CA GLN A 274 -6.78 9.58 16.49
C GLN A 274 -5.43 9.26 15.83
N PRO A 275 -5.19 8.02 15.39
CA PRO A 275 -3.94 7.62 14.78
C PRO A 275 -3.80 8.30 13.41
N LYS A 276 -2.60 8.79 13.11
CA LYS A 276 -2.29 9.36 11.79
C LYS A 276 -1.53 8.33 10.95
N ALA A 277 -1.96 8.14 9.71
CA ALA A 277 -1.48 7.08 8.83
C ALA A 277 -0.78 7.60 7.57
N ILE A 278 0.35 6.98 7.26
CA ILE A 278 1.12 7.18 6.05
C ILE A 278 0.87 5.96 5.16
N VAL A 279 0.45 6.19 3.93
CA VAL A 279 0.08 5.12 2.98
C VAL A 279 1.03 5.15 1.80
N TRP A 280 1.76 4.07 1.54
CA TRP A 280 2.63 3.94 0.36
C TRP A 280 2.03 2.98 -0.65
N ALA A 281 1.82 3.45 -1.87
CA ALA A 281 1.40 2.65 -3.01
C ALA A 281 1.76 3.37 -4.31
N HIS A 282 1.53 2.72 -5.45
CA HIS A 282 1.71 3.35 -6.75
C HIS A 282 0.79 4.58 -6.94
N ASN A 283 1.20 5.56 -7.75
CA ASN A 283 0.37 6.73 -8.10
C ASN A 283 -1.03 6.32 -8.62
N SER A 284 -1.11 5.21 -9.35
CA SER A 284 -2.39 4.67 -9.86
C SER A 284 -3.40 4.36 -8.75
N HIS A 285 -2.92 4.02 -7.56
CA HIS A 285 -3.76 3.81 -6.38
C HIS A 285 -4.00 5.10 -5.61
N LEU A 286 -3.00 5.99 -5.53
CA LEU A 286 -3.02 7.12 -4.59
C LEU A 286 -3.41 8.48 -5.19
N GLY A 287 -3.48 8.61 -6.52
CA GLY A 287 -4.04 9.80 -7.18
C GLY A 287 -5.56 9.93 -6.99
N ASP A 288 -6.18 11.00 -7.47
CA ASP A 288 -7.64 11.12 -7.52
C ASP A 288 -8.15 10.60 -8.87
N ALA A 289 -8.68 9.38 -8.91
CA ALA A 289 -9.13 8.74 -10.16
C ALA A 289 -10.18 9.55 -10.94
N ARG A 290 -10.92 10.46 -10.30
CA ARG A 290 -11.88 11.36 -10.98
C ARG A 290 -11.20 12.32 -11.95
N ALA A 291 -9.91 12.60 -11.74
CA ALA A 291 -9.10 13.47 -12.59
C ALA A 291 -8.27 12.69 -13.62
N THR A 292 -8.37 11.36 -13.67
CA THR A 292 -7.59 10.51 -14.58
C THR A 292 -8.48 9.73 -15.55
N GLU A 293 -7.86 9.02 -16.50
CA GLU A 293 -8.57 8.15 -17.44
C GLU A 293 -9.33 7.00 -16.76
N MET A 294 -8.97 6.65 -15.51
CA MET A 294 -9.63 5.60 -14.72
C MET A 294 -11.14 5.87 -14.58
N SER A 295 -11.51 7.13 -14.36
CA SER A 295 -12.92 7.54 -14.26
C SER A 295 -13.75 7.17 -15.50
N HIS A 296 -13.16 7.22 -16.70
CA HIS A 296 -13.85 6.86 -17.93
C HIS A 296 -14.17 5.36 -18.02
N TYR A 297 -13.41 4.52 -17.32
CA TYR A 297 -13.62 3.08 -17.25
C TYR A 297 -14.42 2.66 -16.01
N GLY A 298 -14.91 3.62 -15.21
CA GLY A 298 -15.59 3.35 -13.94
C GLY A 298 -14.65 2.77 -12.88
N GLU A 299 -13.34 2.95 -13.03
CA GLU A 299 -12.34 2.56 -12.05
C GLU A 299 -12.24 3.64 -10.95
N VAL A 300 -12.25 3.21 -9.69
CA VAL A 300 -11.97 4.04 -8.52
C VAL A 300 -10.60 3.65 -7.95
N ASN A 301 -10.00 4.53 -7.16
CA ASN A 301 -8.75 4.22 -6.48
C ASN A 301 -8.73 4.69 -5.02
N VAL A 302 -7.73 4.22 -4.27
CA VAL A 302 -7.54 4.57 -2.84
C VAL A 302 -7.53 6.08 -2.63
N GLY A 303 -6.79 6.84 -3.44
CA GLY A 303 -6.70 8.30 -3.32
C GLY A 303 -8.05 9.00 -3.46
N GLN A 304 -8.85 8.65 -4.47
CA GLN A 304 -10.22 9.15 -4.61
C GLN A 304 -11.06 8.79 -3.38
N LEU A 305 -11.10 7.51 -3.02
CA LEU A 305 -11.96 6.99 -1.95
C LEU A 305 -11.61 7.61 -0.58
N MET A 306 -10.32 7.81 -0.30
CA MET A 306 -9.86 8.48 0.92
C MET A 306 -10.27 9.96 0.93
N ARG A 307 -10.16 10.69 -0.19
CA ARG A 307 -10.62 12.09 -0.26
C ARG A 307 -12.13 12.21 -0.13
N GLU A 308 -12.90 11.30 -0.71
CA GLU A 308 -14.36 11.30 -0.59
C GLU A 308 -14.84 11.07 0.86
N ARG A 309 -14.06 10.34 1.66
CA ARG A 309 -14.39 9.98 3.04
C ARG A 309 -13.85 10.96 4.07
N PHE A 310 -12.60 11.38 3.91
CA PHE A 310 -11.83 12.15 4.90
C PHE A 310 -11.57 13.59 4.47
N GLY A 311 -11.96 13.99 3.24
CA GLY A 311 -11.84 15.36 2.77
C GLY A 311 -10.41 15.89 2.87
N ASP A 312 -10.24 17.01 3.57
CA ASP A 312 -8.96 17.70 3.77
C ASP A 312 -8.04 17.00 4.79
N GLU A 313 -8.54 15.98 5.49
CA GLU A 313 -7.71 15.15 6.36
C GLU A 313 -6.84 14.14 5.56
N ALA A 314 -7.02 14.07 4.24
CA ALA A 314 -6.21 13.25 3.33
C ALA A 314 -5.33 14.11 2.40
N ALA A 315 -4.03 14.10 2.65
CA ALA A 315 -3.02 14.72 1.79
C ALA A 315 -2.42 13.69 0.83
N LEU A 316 -2.30 14.03 -0.46
CA LEU A 316 -1.79 13.14 -1.51
C LEU A 316 -0.49 13.74 -2.07
N ILE A 317 0.55 12.90 -2.19
CA ILE A 317 1.86 13.24 -2.74
C ILE A 317 2.13 12.29 -3.90
N GLY A 318 2.13 12.81 -5.13
CA GLY A 318 2.49 12.06 -6.33
C GLY A 318 3.96 12.29 -6.71
N PHE A 319 4.58 11.27 -7.31
CA PHE A 319 5.94 11.35 -7.82
C PHE A 319 5.92 11.19 -9.32
N SER A 320 6.85 11.82 -10.04
CA SER A 320 7.10 11.49 -11.44
C SER A 320 8.57 11.69 -11.81
N THR A 321 8.97 11.22 -12.98
CA THR A 321 10.34 11.34 -13.49
C THR A 321 10.36 11.44 -15.01
N HIS A 322 11.31 12.19 -15.56
CA HIS A 322 11.48 12.33 -17.00
C HIS A 322 12.12 11.11 -17.67
N HIS A 323 13.15 10.52 -17.07
CA HIS A 323 13.95 9.43 -17.66
C HIS A 323 14.85 8.81 -16.57
N GLY A 324 15.58 7.74 -16.92
CA GLY A 324 16.53 7.10 -16.04
C GLY A 324 16.51 5.59 -16.19
N THR A 325 16.72 4.87 -15.09
CA THR A 325 16.58 3.41 -15.05
C THR A 325 15.64 2.96 -13.97
N VAL A 326 14.93 1.87 -14.21
CA VAL A 326 13.97 1.26 -13.28
C VAL A 326 14.22 -0.24 -13.20
N THR A 327 14.07 -0.83 -12.01
CA THR A 327 13.96 -2.28 -11.87
C THR A 327 12.53 -2.71 -12.21
N ALA A 328 12.35 -3.48 -13.27
CA ALA A 328 11.05 -4.00 -13.71
C ALA A 328 11.21 -5.31 -14.49
N ALA A 329 10.15 -6.09 -14.63
CA ALA A 329 10.15 -7.31 -15.43
C ALA A 329 9.60 -7.07 -16.84
N SER A 330 9.91 -7.97 -17.79
CA SER A 330 9.26 -8.01 -19.11
C SER A 330 7.88 -8.64 -19.08
N ASP A 331 7.66 -9.57 -18.17
CA ASP A 331 6.42 -10.31 -18.00
C ASP A 331 6.12 -10.59 -16.52
N TRP A 332 4.87 -10.92 -16.25
CA TRP A 332 4.45 -11.29 -14.89
C TRP A 332 5.22 -12.52 -14.41
N GLY A 333 5.90 -12.41 -13.26
CA GLY A 333 6.71 -13.49 -12.71
C GLY A 333 8.07 -13.69 -13.39
N ALA A 334 8.42 -12.90 -14.41
CA ALA A 334 9.76 -12.94 -15.01
C ALA A 334 10.81 -12.31 -14.06
N PRO A 335 12.11 -12.61 -14.26
CA PRO A 335 13.18 -12.04 -13.45
C PRO A 335 13.18 -10.50 -13.47
N ALA A 336 13.72 -9.91 -12.41
CA ALA A 336 13.95 -8.47 -12.33
C ALA A 336 15.03 -8.04 -13.33
N GLU A 337 14.77 -6.97 -14.09
CA GLU A 337 15.71 -6.40 -15.04
C GLU A 337 15.90 -4.92 -14.75
N ARG A 338 17.12 -4.41 -14.95
CA ARG A 338 17.35 -2.97 -14.96
C ARG A 338 17.03 -2.44 -16.36
N LYS A 339 15.92 -1.70 -16.49
CA LYS A 339 15.39 -1.20 -17.75
C LYS A 339 15.58 0.30 -17.89
N ASN A 340 15.77 0.76 -19.12
CA ASN A 340 15.85 2.19 -19.43
C ASN A 340 14.44 2.78 -19.55
N VAL A 341 14.14 3.78 -18.72
CA VAL A 341 12.91 4.57 -18.83
C VAL A 341 13.07 5.52 -20.01
N ARG A 342 12.09 5.55 -20.93
CA ARG A 342 12.16 6.44 -22.09
C ARG A 342 12.10 7.90 -21.62
N PRO A 343 12.68 8.85 -22.37
CA PRO A 343 12.39 10.26 -22.18
C PRO A 343 10.87 10.51 -22.11
N ALA A 344 10.47 11.57 -21.44
CA ALA A 344 9.05 11.93 -21.32
C ALA A 344 8.40 12.01 -22.70
N LEU A 345 7.14 11.62 -22.78
CA LEU A 345 6.36 11.76 -24.00
C LEU A 345 6.00 13.23 -24.21
N ARG A 346 5.94 13.64 -25.47
CA ARG A 346 5.56 15.00 -25.82
C ARG A 346 4.15 15.31 -25.32
N GLY A 347 3.99 16.47 -24.67
CA GLY A 347 2.74 16.91 -24.05
C GLY A 347 2.47 16.31 -22.67
N SER A 348 3.41 15.55 -22.09
CA SER A 348 3.26 15.00 -20.74
C SER A 348 3.56 16.03 -19.64
N TYR A 349 3.13 15.73 -18.42
CA TYR A 349 3.57 16.51 -17.25
C TYR A 349 5.08 16.37 -17.03
N GLU A 350 5.67 15.21 -17.31
CA GLU A 350 7.11 14.98 -17.17
C GLU A 350 7.94 15.80 -18.16
N GLU A 351 7.45 16.02 -19.39
CA GLU A 351 8.10 16.93 -20.35
C GLU A 351 8.07 18.37 -19.80
N LEU A 352 6.90 18.85 -19.38
CA LEU A 352 6.73 20.17 -18.77
C LEU A 352 7.65 20.36 -17.56
N PHE A 353 7.71 19.37 -16.67
CA PHE A 353 8.56 19.40 -15.48
C PHE A 353 10.05 19.38 -15.84
N HIS A 354 10.44 18.64 -16.88
CA HIS A 354 11.82 18.60 -17.36
C HIS A 354 12.27 19.93 -17.96
N GLU A 355 11.40 20.60 -18.73
CA GLU A 355 11.67 21.91 -19.34
C GLU A 355 11.90 23.03 -18.32
N THR A 356 11.46 22.84 -17.07
CA THR A 356 11.81 23.79 -15.99
C THR A 356 13.31 23.89 -15.79
N GLY A 357 14.11 22.88 -16.14
CA GLY A 357 15.55 22.82 -15.90
C GLY A 357 15.93 22.66 -14.42
N LEU A 358 14.98 22.30 -13.55
CA LEU A 358 15.24 21.94 -12.15
C LEU A 358 15.46 20.43 -12.03
N PRO A 359 16.53 19.97 -11.36
CA PRO A 359 16.84 18.54 -11.29
C PRO A 359 15.87 17.74 -10.40
N ARG A 360 15.47 18.33 -9.27
CA ARG A 360 14.49 17.77 -8.31
C ARG A 360 13.76 18.91 -7.62
N PHE A 361 12.45 18.79 -7.51
CA PHE A 361 11.59 19.79 -6.88
C PHE A 361 10.24 19.16 -6.55
N TRP A 362 9.44 19.84 -5.73
CA TRP A 362 8.02 19.57 -5.56
C TRP A 362 7.20 20.83 -5.87
N ILE A 363 5.92 20.65 -6.18
CA ILE A 363 4.98 21.74 -6.45
C ILE A 363 3.76 21.58 -5.55
N ASP A 364 3.28 22.67 -4.97
CA ASP A 364 1.96 22.72 -4.33
C ASP A 364 0.86 22.75 -5.41
N LEU A 365 0.14 21.64 -5.57
CA LEU A 365 -0.99 21.52 -6.51
C LEU A 365 -2.34 21.99 -5.94
N GLN A 366 -2.42 22.23 -4.63
CA GLN A 366 -3.64 22.69 -3.96
C GLN A 366 -3.73 24.22 -3.96
N GLY A 367 -2.60 24.91 -3.83
CA GLY A 367 -2.48 26.35 -3.97
C GLY A 367 -2.07 26.75 -5.39
N ALA A 368 -0.77 26.92 -5.60
CA ALA A 368 -0.22 27.47 -6.84
C ALA A 368 -0.58 26.64 -8.09
N GLY A 369 -0.78 25.33 -7.96
CA GLY A 369 -1.18 24.46 -9.06
C GLY A 369 -2.66 24.54 -9.47
N GLN A 370 -3.48 25.35 -8.80
CA GLN A 370 -4.82 25.72 -9.32
C GLN A 370 -4.73 26.68 -10.51
N ILE A 371 -3.52 27.16 -10.84
CA ILE A 371 -3.28 28.01 -12.01
C ILE A 371 -3.34 27.17 -13.29
N GLY A 372 -4.02 27.70 -14.31
CA GLY A 372 -4.55 26.96 -15.46
C GLY A 372 -3.57 26.05 -16.21
N VAL A 373 -2.26 26.31 -16.18
CA VAL A 373 -1.25 25.45 -16.83
C VAL A 373 -1.24 24.04 -16.26
N LEU A 374 -1.33 23.91 -14.93
CA LEU A 374 -1.29 22.61 -14.24
C LEU A 374 -2.67 21.92 -14.20
N GLN A 375 -3.74 22.66 -14.49
CA GLN A 375 -5.11 22.13 -14.62
C GLN A 375 -5.41 21.57 -16.02
N GLN A 376 -4.51 21.74 -17.00
CA GLN A 376 -4.67 21.18 -18.34
C GLN A 376 -4.52 19.66 -18.31
N ARG A 377 -5.35 18.95 -19.08
CA ARG A 377 -5.18 17.51 -19.28
C ARG A 377 -3.90 17.24 -20.04
N ARG A 378 -2.99 16.50 -19.41
CA ARG A 378 -1.74 16.01 -19.98
C ARG A 378 -1.60 14.53 -19.66
N ILE A 379 -0.81 13.82 -20.45
CA ILE A 379 -0.43 12.44 -20.14
C ILE A 379 0.53 12.44 -18.94
N GLU A 380 0.42 11.40 -18.11
CA GLU A 380 1.28 11.16 -16.95
C GLU A 380 1.86 9.75 -17.07
N ARG A 381 3.12 9.58 -16.67
CA ARG A 381 3.78 8.30 -16.67
C ARG A 381 3.33 7.43 -15.50
N ALA A 382 2.99 6.18 -15.82
CA ALA A 382 2.75 5.12 -14.85
C ALA A 382 3.50 3.83 -15.28
N ILE A 383 4.49 3.40 -14.50
CA ILE A 383 5.26 2.19 -14.75
C ILE A 383 5.06 1.20 -13.60
N GLY A 384 4.28 0.16 -13.85
CA GLY A 384 4.09 -0.91 -12.87
C GLY A 384 5.32 -1.83 -12.73
N VAL A 385 5.07 -3.00 -12.17
CA VAL A 385 6.09 -4.05 -11.97
C VAL A 385 6.55 -4.68 -13.29
N ILE A 386 5.75 -4.51 -14.35
CA ILE A 386 6.07 -4.86 -15.73
C ILE A 386 6.30 -3.56 -16.50
N TYR A 387 7.40 -3.51 -17.25
CA TYR A 387 7.69 -2.37 -18.11
C TYR A 387 8.25 -2.83 -19.45
N ARG A 388 7.57 -2.45 -20.53
CA ARG A 388 7.93 -2.71 -21.92
C ARG A 388 8.08 -1.36 -22.63
N PRO A 389 9.29 -0.77 -22.65
CA PRO A 389 9.54 0.57 -23.21
C PRO A 389 8.94 0.76 -24.62
N GLU A 390 8.98 -0.29 -25.43
CA GLU A 390 8.45 -0.35 -26.79
C GLU A 390 6.93 -0.14 -26.89
N THR A 391 6.20 -0.26 -25.79
CA THR A 391 4.74 -0.09 -25.72
C THR A 391 4.27 1.19 -25.03
N GLU A 392 5.18 1.98 -24.45
CA GLU A 392 4.86 3.25 -23.79
C GLU A 392 4.31 4.27 -24.80
N ARG A 393 3.13 4.85 -24.49
CA ARG A 393 2.34 5.69 -25.39
C ARG A 393 1.55 6.75 -24.64
#